data_AF-A0A3B0P8H9-F1
#
_entry.id   AF-A0A3B0P8H9-F1
#
_cell.length_a   1.000
_cell.length_b   1.000
_cell.length_c   1.000
_cell.angle_alpha   90.00
_cell.angle_beta   90.00
_cell.angle_gamma   90.00
#
_symmetry.space_group_name_H-M   'P 1'
#
loop_
_entity.id
_entity.type
_entity.pdbx_description
1 polymer ?
#
loop_
_entity_poly.entity_id
_entity_poly.type
_entity_poly.pdbx_seq_one_letter_code
_entity_poly.pdbx_strand_id
1 'polypeptide(L)' 'MFICSDKKIKLQNGSLSDVAPTILDYLDFEIPNEMNGKSLLQNN' A
#
# COMPACT_ATOMS: atom_id res chain seq x y z
N MET A 1 -7.27 11.85 -6.31
CA MET A 1 -7.25 10.53 -6.97
C MET A 1 -5.87 9.94 -6.72
N PHE A 2 -5.79 8.77 -6.08
CA PHE A 2 -4.52 8.06 -5.92
C PHE A 2 -4.27 7.26 -7.20
N ILE A 3 -3.18 7.57 -7.92
CA ILE A 3 -2.88 6.96 -9.22
C ILE A 3 -1.53 6.27 -9.11
N CYS A 4 -1.51 4.97 -9.36
CA CYS A 4 -0.28 4.21 -9.51
C CYS A 4 -0.05 3.95 -11.01
N SER A 5 1.12 4.34 -11.51
CA SER A 5 1.49 4.15 -12.93
C SER A 5 2.25 2.85 -13.19
N ASP A 6 2.63 2.14 -12.13
CA ASP A 6 3.32 0.87 -12.23
C ASP A 6 2.33 -0.24 -12.60
N LYS A 7 2.53 -0.85 -13.76
CA LYS A 7 1.64 -1.89 -14.31
C LYS A 7 1.84 -3.26 -13.68
N LYS A 8 2.90 -3.45 -12.88
CA LYS A 8 3.20 -4.74 -12.25
C LYS A 8 2.42 -4.97 -10.97
N ILE A 9 1.98 -3.88 -10.33
CA ILE A 9 1.28 -3.92 -9.05
C ILE A 9 -0.21 -3.66 -9.26
N LYS A 10 -1.02 -4.50 -8.63
CA LYS A 10 -2.46 -4.30 -8.52
C LYS A 10 -2.76 -3.78 -7.12
N LEU A 11 -3.62 -2.76 -7.06
CA LEU A 11 -4.11 -2.19 -5.82
C LEU A 11 -5.48 -2.79 -5.50
N GLN A 12 -5.67 -3.21 -4.27
CA GLN A 12 -6.97 -3.60 -3.74
C GLN A 12 -7.75 -2.37 -3.26
N ASN A 13 -9.07 -2.51 -3.17
CA ASN A 13 -9.89 -1.46 -2.56
C ASN A 13 -9.58 -1.34 -1.06
N GLY A 14 -9.42 -0.09 -0.60
CA GLY A 14 -9.05 0.23 0.76
C GLY A 14 -9.51 1.62 1.20
N SER A 15 -9.08 2.01 2.40
CA SER A 15 -9.33 3.33 2.98
C SER A 15 -8.14 4.27 2.77
N LEU A 16 -8.33 5.56 3.03
CA LEU A 16 -7.26 6.56 2.94
C LEU A 16 -6.12 6.26 3.95
N SER A 17 -6.43 5.60 5.06
CA SER A 17 -5.46 5.17 6.08
C SER A 17 -4.46 4.12 5.58
N ASP A 18 -4.80 3.40 4.50
CA ASP A 18 -4.00 2.31 3.95
C ASP A 18 -2.89 2.81 3.01
N VAL A 19 -2.93 4.10 2.63
CA VAL A 19 -1.98 4.69 1.66
C VAL A 19 -0.54 4.67 2.18
N ALA A 20 -0.32 5.10 3.43
CA ALA A 20 1.03 5.14 4.00
C ALA A 20 1.64 3.73 4.19
N PRO A 21 0.93 2.75 4.77
CA PRO A 21 1.37 1.35 4.80
C PRO A 21 1.70 0.79 3.41
N THR A 22 0.87 1.08 2.41
CA THR A 22 1.08 0.64 1.02
C THR A 22 2.36 1.21 0.41
N ILE A 23 2.71 2.46 0.71
CA ILE A 23 3.95 3.08 0.24
C ILE A 23 5.17 2.44 0.89
N LEU A 24 5.12 2.20 2.21
CA LEU A 24 6.21 1.55 2.94
C LEU A 24 6.46 0.14 2.40
N ASP A 25 5.40 -0.64 2.18
CA ASP A 25 5.45 -1.97 1.58
C ASP A 25 6.02 -1.94 0.15
N TYR A 26 5.64 -0.95 -0.66
CA TYR A 26 6.19 -0.79 -2.02
C TYR A 26 7.69 -0.48 -2.03
N LEU A 27 8.15 0.24 -1.02
CA LEU A 27 9.55 0.62 -0.85
C LEU A 27 10.36 -0.45 -0.08
N ASP A 28 9.75 -1.59 0.26
CA ASP A 28 10.37 -2.69 1.00
C ASP A 28 10.86 -2.24 2.41
N PHE A 29 10.11 -1.34 3.05
CA PHE A 29 10.32 -0.91 4.44
C PHE A 29 9.37 -1.62 5.40
N GLU A 30 9.83 -1.84 6.64
CA GLU A 30 8.98 -2.37 7.71
C GLU A 30 7.85 -1.39 8.08
N ILE A 31 6.64 -1.92 8.25
CA ILE A 31 5.48 -1.16 8.68
C ILE A 31 5.41 -1.21 10.22
N PRO A 32 5.38 -0.05 10.90
CA PRO A 32 5.32 0.00 12.36
C PRO A 32 3.96 -0.47 12.90
N ASN A 33 3.95 -1.07 14.10
CA ASN A 33 2.75 -1.65 14.72
C ASN A 33 1.67 -0.62 15.09
N GLU A 34 2.03 0.66 15.18
CA GLU A 34 1.12 1.77 15.45
C GLU A 34 0.26 2.13 14.22
N MET A 35 0.64 1.69 13.03
CA MET A 35 -0.15 1.87 11.82
C MET A 35 -1.29 0.85 11.76
N ASN A 36 -2.52 1.33 11.90
CA ASN A 36 -3.73 0.51 11.79
C ASN A 36 -4.16 0.23 10.34
N GLY A 37 -3.49 0.86 9.36
CA GLY A 37 -3.77 0.65 7.95
C GLY A 37 -3.03 -0.57 7.40
N LYS A 38 -3.57 -1.17 6.35
CA LYS A 38 -2.99 -2.34 5.68
C LYS A 38 -2.40 -1.95 4.33
N SER A 39 -1.41 -2.68 3.85
CA SER A 39 -0.95 -2.51 2.46
C SER A 39 -2.05 -2.95 1.49
N LEU A 40 -2.27 -2.14 0.45
CA LEU A 40 -3.19 -2.42 -0.65
C LEU A 40 -2.50 -3.13 -1.82
N LEU A 41 -1.19 -3.35 -1.76
CA LEU A 41 -0.46 -4.06 -2.80
C LEU A 41 -0.91 -5.53 -2.84
N GLN A 42 -1.20 -6.01 -4.04
CA GLN A 42 -1.44 -7.43 -4.30
C GLN A 42 -0.33 -7.95 -5.20
N ASN A 43 0.55 -8.78 -4.63
CA ASN A 43 1.51 -9.57 -5.41
C ASN A 43 0.79 -10.80 -5.98
N ASN A 44 0.96 -11.05 -7.28
CA ASN A 44 0.51 -12.28 -7.94
C ASN A 44 1.62 -13.31 -7.96
#